data_AF-A0A5P8JQ96-F1
#
_entry.id   AF-A0A5P8JQ96-F1
#
_cell.length_a   1.000
_cell.length_b   1.000
_cell.length_c   1.000
_cell.angle_alpha   90.00
_cell.angle_beta   90.00
_cell.angle_gamma   90.00
#
_symmetry.space_group_name_H-M   'P 1'
#
loop_
_entity.id
_entity.type
_entity.pdbx_description
1 polymer ?
#
loop_
_entity_poly.entity_id
_entity_poly.type
_entity_poly.pdbx_seq_one_letter_code
_entity_poly.pdbx_strand_id
1 'polypeptide(L)'
;MTQAVILDVTIEAHQPLTWRRLAVSATITYPQLNHLIQVAFGWYDEPLYLFRPAWNSPLSYENVKSKPFPGDAEDGTDIQILPG
;
A
#
# COMPACT_ATOMS: atom_id res chain seq x y z
N MET A 1 -18.21 19.64 0.81
CA MET A 1 -17.17 20.05 -0.16
C MET A 1 -16.41 18.79 -0.57
N THR A 2 -16.46 18.40 -1.85
CA THR A 2 -15.71 17.25 -2.37
C THR A 2 -14.28 17.69 -2.66
N GLN A 3 -13.33 17.26 -1.84
CA GLN A 3 -11.91 17.50 -2.07
C GLN A 3 -11.41 16.51 -3.13
N ALA A 4 -10.65 16.98 -4.11
CA ALA A 4 -10.03 16.13 -5.12
C ALA A 4 -8.54 15.91 -4.78
N VAL A 5 -8.05 14.70 -4.99
CA VAL A 5 -6.65 14.30 -4.80
C VAL A 5 -6.07 13.92 -6.16
N ILE A 6 -4.84 14.36 -6.43
CA ILE A 6 -4.11 14.04 -7.65
C ILE A 6 -3.15 12.90 -7.32
N LEU A 7 -3.26 11.79 -8.06
CA LEU A 7 -2.42 10.61 -7.93
C LEU A 7 -1.60 10.45 -9.22
N ASP A 8 -0.29 10.31 -9.06
CA ASP A 8 0.60 9.90 -10.15
C ASP A 8 0.84 8.39 -10.04
N VAL A 9 0.35 7.64 -11.03
CA VAL A 9 0.41 6.18 -11.06
C VAL A 9 1.42 5.74 -12.10
N THR A 10 2.42 4.96 -11.69
CA THR A 10 3.52 4.48 -12.53
C THR A 10 3.53 2.95 -12.55
N ILE A 11 3.68 2.36 -13.74
CA ILE A 11 3.95 0.91 -13.84
C ILE A 11 5.44 0.70 -13.60
N GLU A 12 5.76 -0.02 -12.52
CA GLU A 12 7.12 -0.47 -12.24
C GLU A 12 7.51 -1.60 -13.22
N ALA A 13 8.80 -1.68 -13.57
CA ALA A 13 9.41 -2.75 -14.36
C ALA A 13 9.16 -2.80 -15.88
N HIS A 14 8.61 -1.76 -16.52
CA HIS A 14 8.55 -1.67 -17.99
C HIS A 14 9.28 -0.43 -18.55
N GLN A 15 10.06 -0.65 -19.62
CA GLN A 15 10.58 0.41 -20.49
C GLN A 15 9.83 0.39 -21.82
N PRO A 16 9.27 1.53 -22.27
CA PRO A 16 9.30 2.85 -21.64
C PRO A 16 8.39 2.96 -20.39
N LEU A 17 8.78 3.83 -19.46
CA LEU A 17 8.04 4.08 -18.22
C LEU A 17 6.62 4.57 -18.55
N THR A 18 5.62 3.74 -18.27
CA THR A 18 4.22 4.09 -18.54
C THR A 18 3.58 4.63 -17.26
N TRP A 19 3.16 5.89 -17.31
CA TRP A 19 2.54 6.57 -16.17
C TRP A 19 1.24 7.28 -16.58
N ARG A 20 0.35 7.50 -15.61
CA ARG A 20 -0.92 8.21 -15.76
C ARG A 20 -1.17 9.08 -14.53
N ARG A 21 -1.71 10.28 -14.74
CA ARG A 21 -2.15 11.17 -13.67
C ARG A 21 -3.68 11.08 -13.53
N LEU A 22 -4.15 10.77 -12.32
CA LEU A 22 -5.56 10.58 -12.00
C LEU A 22 -6.00 11.64 -10.98
N ALA A 23 -7.07 12.37 -11.30
CA ALA A 23 -7.76 13.22 -10.34
C ALA A 23 -8.96 12.44 -9.77
N VAL A 24 -8.92 12.12 -8.48
CA VAL A 24 -9.95 11.30 -7.81
C VAL A 24 -10.57 12.07 -6.65
N SER A 25 -11.79 11.71 -6.26
CA SER A 25 -12.39 12.23 -5.02
C SER A 25 -11.60 11.73 -3.82
N ALA A 26 -11.40 12.57 -2.80
CA ALA A 26 -10.82 12.17 -1.51
C ALA A 26 -11.66 11.10 -0.78
N THR A 27 -12.91 10.92 -1.19
CA THR A 27 -13.83 9.91 -0.63
C THR A 27 -13.91 8.64 -1.49
N ILE A 28 -13.02 8.47 -2.47
CA ILE A 28 -13.03 7.29 -3.35
C ILE A 28 -12.72 6.00 -2.57
N THR A 29 -13.39 4.91 -2.91
CA THR A 29 -13.12 3.60 -2.32
C THR A 29 -12.03 2.86 -3.10
N TYR A 30 -11.34 1.92 -2.45
CA TYR A 30 -10.30 1.11 -3.11
C TYR A 30 -10.78 0.34 -4.36
N PRO A 31 -11.99 -0.27 -4.38
CA PRO A 31 -12.50 -0.91 -5.59
C PRO A 31 -12.70 0.07 -6.74
N GLN A 32 -13.24 1.26 -6.46
CA GLN A 32 -13.43 2.30 -7.47
C GLN A 32 -12.09 2.82 -8.00
N LEU A 33 -11.10 2.97 -7.11
CA LEU A 33 -9.75 3.35 -7.50
C LEU A 33 -9.10 2.29 -8.40
N ASN A 34 -9.23 1.01 -8.05
CA ASN A 34 -8.72 -0.09 -8.89
C ASN A 34 -9.35 -0.07 -10.28
N HIS A 35 -10.66 0.08 -10.36
CA HIS A 35 -11.37 0.17 -11.63
C HIS A 35 -10.90 1.37 -12.47
N LEU A 36 -10.69 2.54 -11.86
CA LEU A 36 -10.14 3.70 -12.58
C LEU A 36 -8.73 3.47 -13.10
N ILE A 37 -7.87 2.81 -12.32
CA ILE A 37 -6.52 2.42 -12.76
C ILE A 37 -6.64 1.48 -13.96
N GLN A 38 -7.48 0.45 -13.88
CA GLN A 38 -7.67 -0.52 -14.96
C GLN A 38 -8.14 0.16 -16.25
N VAL A 39 -9.12 1.05 -16.17
CA VAL A 39 -9.58 1.84 -17.34
C VAL A 39 -8.47 2.74 -17.88
N ALA A 40 -7.70 3.42 -17.02
CA ALA A 40 -6.64 4.35 -17.43
C ALA A 40 -5.46 3.67 -18.14
N PHE A 41 -5.18 2.40 -17.82
CA PHE A 41 -4.14 1.58 -18.43
C PHE A 41 -4.67 0.62 -19.51
N GLY A 42 -5.98 0.58 -19.75
CA GLY A 42 -6.60 -0.34 -20.71
C GLY A 42 -6.51 -1.81 -20.28
N TRP A 43 -6.50 -2.06 -18.97
CA TRP A 43 -6.52 -3.41 -18.39
C TRP A 43 -7.94 -3.97 -18.32
N TYR A 44 -8.05 -5.30 -18.38
CA TYR A 44 -9.31 -6.03 -18.46
C TYR A 44 -9.90 -6.31 -17.07
N ASP A 45 -10.34 -5.28 -16.34
CA ASP A 45 -11.12 -5.35 -15.09
C ASP A 45 -10.83 -6.59 -14.20
N GLU A 46 -9.53 -6.92 -14.04
CA GLU A 46 -9.12 -8.17 -13.42
C GLU A 46 -9.54 -8.15 -11.95
N PRO A 47 -10.12 -9.25 -11.43
CA PRO A 47 -10.72 -9.26 -10.09
C PRO A 47 -9.69 -9.25 -8.96
N LEU A 48 -8.43 -9.61 -9.25
CA LEU A 48 -7.38 -9.74 -8.24
C LEU A 48 -6.50 -8.49 -8.20
N TYR A 49 -6.58 -7.76 -7.10
CA TYR A 49 -5.71 -6.62 -6.80
C TYR A 49 -5.45 -6.51 -5.30
N LEU A 50 -4.34 -5.89 -4.93
CA LEU A 50 -3.98 -5.61 -3.54
C LEU A 50 -3.39 -4.20 -3.45
N PHE A 51 -3.93 -3.40 -2.52
CA PHE A 51 -3.30 -2.13 -2.13
C PHE A 51 -2.46 -2.34 -0.88
N ARG A 52 -1.21 -1.88 -0.94
CA ARG A 52 -0.29 -1.89 0.20
C ARG A 52 0.17 -0.46 0.47
N PRO A 53 -0.09 0.09 1.66
CA PRO A 53 0.47 1.39 2.02
C PRO A 53 1.99 1.24 2.24
N ALA A 54 2.75 2.28 1.88
CA ALA A 54 4.23 2.25 1.94
C ALA A 54 4.80 1.87 3.31
N TRP A 55 4.09 2.20 4.39
CA TRP A 55 4.49 1.85 5.76
C TRP A 55 4.24 0.37 6.13
N ASN A 56 3.43 -0.37 5.37
CA ASN A 56 3.12 -1.78 5.60
C ASN A 56 3.88 -2.67 4.62
N SER A 57 5.21 -2.60 4.64
CA SER A 57 6.07 -3.48 3.86
C SER A 57 5.82 -4.95 4.25
N PRO A 58 5.85 -5.89 3.30
CA PRO A 58 5.65 -7.29 3.63
C PRO A 58 6.75 -7.74 4.59
N LEU A 59 6.35 -8.44 5.63
CA LEU A 59 7.23 -9.29 6.41
C LEU A 59 7.74 -10.40 5.48
N SER A 60 8.74 -10.10 4.66
CA SER A 60 9.52 -11.13 3.98
C SER A 60 10.31 -11.90 5.04
N TYR A 61 10.42 -13.22 4.92
CA TYR A 61 11.24 -14.02 5.83
C TYR A 61 12.70 -13.50 5.90
N GLU A 62 13.19 -12.91 4.80
CA GLU A 62 14.49 -12.24 4.76
C GLU A 62 14.51 -10.92 5.55
N ASN A 63 13.41 -10.16 5.56
CA ASN A 63 13.29 -8.91 6.32
C ASN A 63 13.18 -9.15 7.84
N VAL A 64 12.62 -10.29 8.26
CA VAL A 64 12.44 -10.66 9.67
C VAL A 64 13.75 -11.07 10.35
N LYS A 65 14.73 -11.63 9.63
CA LYS A 65 16.06 -11.92 10.22
C LYS A 65 16.84 -10.66 10.62
N SER A 66 16.56 -9.52 9.97
CA SER A 66 17.29 -8.26 10.18
C SER A 66 16.71 -7.36 11.26
N LYS A 67 15.50 -7.67 11.78
CA LYS A 67 14.89 -6.99 12.91
C LYS A 67 14.58 -8.05 13.95
N PRO A 68 15.26 -8.06 15.11
CA PRO A 68 14.90 -8.95 16.20
C PRO A 68 13.40 -8.79 16.46
N PHE A 69 12.65 -9.88 16.62
CA PHE A 69 11.30 -9.72 17.13
C PHE A 69 11.40 -9.02 18.49
N PRO A 70 10.49 -8.09 18.81
CA PRO A 70 10.39 -7.55 20.16
C PRO A 70 9.98 -8.70 21.07
N GLY A 71 10.98 -9.37 21.65
CA GLY A 71 10.87 -10.65 22.34
C GLY A 71 12.17 -11.46 22.36
N ASP A 72 13.10 -11.20 21.44
CA ASP A 72 14.31 -12.02 21.28
C ASP A 72 15.58 -11.39 21.86
N ALA A 73 15.50 -10.13 22.31
CA ALA A 73 16.59 -9.41 22.96
C ALA A 73 16.19 -9.09 24.41
N GLU A 74 16.61 -10.02 25.28
CA GLU A 74 16.94 -9.86 26.69
C GLU A 74 15.92 -9.24 27.67
N ASP A 75 15.63 -10.08 28.66
CA ASP A 75 15.44 -9.75 30.07
C ASP A 75 14.14 -9.02 30.45
N GLY A 76 13.35 -9.73 31.25
CA GLY A 76 12.04 -9.30 31.65
C GLY A 76 12.10 -8.09 32.55
N THR A 77 11.77 -6.91 32.04
CA THR A 77 11.09 -5.88 32.83
C THR A 77 10.29 -4.96 31.93
N ASP A 78 9.03 -4.76 32.35
CA ASP A 78 8.11 -3.70 31.93
C ASP A 78 7.35 -3.89 30.60
N ILE A 79 6.42 -4.86 30.59
CA ILE A 79 5.22 -4.78 29.76
C ILE A 79 4.30 -3.74 30.41
N GLN A 80 4.34 -2.48 29.97
CA GLN A 80 3.28 -1.53 30.29
C GLN A 80 2.03 -1.86 29.47
N ILE A 81 1.11 -2.59 30.10
CA ILE A 81 -0.26 -2.74 29.61
C ILE A 81 -0.94 -1.37 29.75
N LEU A 82 -1.26 -0.72 28.63
CA LEU A 82 -2.17 0.43 28.62
C LEU A 82 -3.57 -0.05 29.03
N PRO A 83 -4.16 0.47 30.13
CA PRO A 83 -5.52 0.11 30.49
C PRO A 83 -6.53 0.86 29.61
N GLY A 84 -7.69 0.23 29.41
CA GLY A 84 -8.93 0.89 28.97
C GLY A 84 -9.65 1.59 30.12
#